data_AF-W7KY39-F1
#
_entry.id   AF-W7KY39-F1
#
_cell.length_a   1.000
_cell.length_b   1.000
_cell.length_c   1.000
_cell.angle_alpha   90.00
_cell.angle_beta   90.00
_cell.angle_gamma   90.00
#
_symmetry.space_group_name_H-M   'P 1'
#
loop_
_entity.id
_entity.type
_entity.pdbx_description
1 polymer ?
#
loop_
_entity_poly.entity_id
_entity_poly.type
_entity_poly.pdbx_seq_one_letter_code
_entity_poly.pdbx_strand_id
1 'polypeptide(L)'
;MERVRRLKEVGEEYESLLNDVLNLLFKVVPNCVALNMDDSLYPIYAVTSTKTSGLLAFPYKCEGKTGYIVLKENGEVIFEDYEGNVKRMGEIK
;
A
#
# COMPACT_ATOMS: atom_id res chain seq x y z
N MET A 1 -31.80 -3.09 1.84
CA MET A 1 -31.20 -3.96 0.79
C MET A 1 -30.31 -3.22 -0.18
N GLU A 2 -30.70 -2.05 -0.70
CA GLU A 2 -29.87 -1.26 -1.62
C GLU A 2 -28.46 -0.94 -1.09
N ARG A 3 -28.35 -0.42 0.15
CA ARG A 3 -27.05 -0.16 0.79
C ARG A 3 -26.15 -1.39 0.89
N VAL A 4 -26.73 -2.56 1.15
CA VAL A 4 -26.00 -3.84 1.23
C VAL A 4 -25.46 -4.24 -0.14
N ARG A 5 -26.27 -4.08 -1.19
CA ARG A 5 -25.83 -4.31 -2.57
C ARG A 5 -24.70 -3.35 -2.96
N ARG A 6 -24.83 -2.08 -2.61
CA ARG A 6 -23.79 -1.07 -2.88
C ARG A 6 -22.47 -1.39 -2.15
N LEU A 7 -22.53 -1.86 -0.91
CA LEU A 7 -21.33 -2.31 -0.18
C LEU A 7 -20.62 -3.43 -0.92
N LYS A 8 -21.38 -4.40 -1.44
CA LYS A 8 -20.82 -5.49 -2.24
C LYS A 8 -20.13 -4.97 -3.51
N GLU A 9 -20.82 -4.16 -4.30
CA GLU A 9 -20.29 -3.62 -5.56
C GLU A 9 -19.01 -2.80 -5.35
N VAL A 10 -19.00 -1.93 -4.32
CA VAL A 10 -17.82 -1.14 -3.98
C VAL A 10 -16.68 -2.01 -3.48
N GLY A 11 -16.97 -3.09 -2.75
CA GLY A 11 -15.97 -4.07 -2.33
C GLY A 11 -15.32 -4.78 -3.51
N GLU A 12 -16.12 -5.26 -4.47
CA GLU A 12 -15.63 -5.91 -5.69
C GLU A 12 -14.77 -4.95 -6.53
N GLU A 13 -15.20 -3.69 -6.69
CA GLU A 13 -14.43 -2.66 -7.39
C GLU A 13 -13.12 -2.34 -6.67
N TYR A 14 -13.16 -2.20 -5.35
CA TYR A 14 -11.98 -1.98 -4.51
C TYR A 14 -10.97 -3.12 -4.64
N GLU A 15 -11.40 -4.39 -4.54
CA GLU A 15 -10.52 -5.55 -4.68
C GLU A 15 -9.87 -5.60 -6.07
N SER A 16 -10.61 -5.28 -7.13
CA SER A 16 -10.07 -5.19 -8.48
C SER A 16 -8.99 -4.12 -8.60
N LEU A 17 -9.27 -2.89 -8.16
CA LEU A 17 -8.32 -1.78 -8.21
C LEU A 17 -7.08 -2.04 -7.35
N LEU A 18 -7.27 -2.64 -6.18
CA LEU A 18 -6.18 -3.03 -5.30
C LEU A 18 -5.24 -4.01 -5.98
N ASN A 19 -5.76 -5.05 -6.62
CA ASN A 19 -4.96 -6.05 -7.31
C ASN A 19 -4.12 -5.40 -8.43
N ASP A 20 -4.70 -4.47 -9.19
CA ASP A 20 -3.98 -3.72 -10.22
C ASP A 20 -2.82 -2.90 -9.63
N VAL A 21 -3.06 -2.18 -8.53
CA VAL A 21 -2.04 -1.39 -7.83
C VAL A 21 -0.92 -2.28 -7.28
N LEU A 22 -1.26 -3.39 -6.63
CA LEU A 22 -0.27 -4.34 -6.11
C LEU A 22 0.60 -4.92 -7.22
N ASN A 23 0.00 -5.26 -8.37
CA ASN A 23 0.72 -5.74 -9.55
C ASN A 23 1.69 -4.69 -10.13
N LEU A 24 1.32 -3.41 -10.10
CA LEU A 24 2.25 -2.32 -10.47
C LEU A 24 3.39 -2.19 -9.45
N LEU A 25 3.07 -2.25 -8.15
CA LEU A 25 4.06 -2.14 -7.09
C LEU A 25 5.09 -3.26 -7.13
N PHE A 26 4.70 -4.52 -7.38
CA PHE A 26 5.66 -5.63 -7.49
C PHE A 26 6.74 -5.41 -8.56
N LYS A 27 6.44 -4.63 -9.62
CA LYS A 27 7.43 -4.26 -10.65
C LYS A 27 8.41 -3.21 -10.16
N VAL A 28 7.97 -2.29 -9.29
CA VAL A 28 8.79 -1.20 -8.74
C VAL A 28 9.63 -1.67 -7.55
N VAL A 29 9.09 -2.56 -6.72
CA VAL A 29 9.75 -3.05 -5.49
C VAL A 29 9.93 -4.57 -5.49
N PRO A 30 10.60 -5.16 -6.50
CA PRO A 30 10.71 -6.61 -6.66
C PRO A 30 11.48 -7.29 -5.51
N ASN A 31 12.31 -6.54 -4.78
CA ASN A 31 13.12 -7.05 -3.68
C ASN A 31 12.45 -6.86 -2.30
N CYS A 32 11.23 -6.36 -2.26
CA CYS A 32 10.48 -6.18 -1.02
C CYS A 32 9.43 -7.29 -0.87
N VAL A 33 9.25 -7.75 0.36
CA VAL A 33 8.28 -8.79 0.70
C VAL A 33 7.09 -8.13 1.38
N ALA A 34 5.90 -8.30 0.80
CA ALA A 34 4.66 -7.88 1.45
C ALA A 34 4.48 -8.65 2.75
N LEU A 35 4.17 -7.95 3.83
CA LEU A 35 3.93 -8.59 5.12
C LEU A 35 2.45 -9.00 5.18
N ASN A 36 2.19 -10.32 5.16
CA ASN A 36 0.86 -10.85 5.43
C ASN A 36 0.47 -10.45 6.85
N MET A 37 -0.50 -9.54 6.95
CA MET A 37 -1.15 -9.26 8.22
C MET A 37 -2.42 -10.12 8.25
N ASP A 38 -2.27 -11.42 8.48
CA ASP A 38 -3.36 -12.42 8.41
C ASP A 38 -4.58 -12.11 9.30
N ASP A 39 -4.48 -11.12 10.22
CA ASP A 39 -5.56 -10.65 11.10
C ASP A 39 -6.01 -9.20 10.85
N SER A 40 -5.45 -8.50 9.85
CA SER A 40 -5.75 -7.09 9.68
C SER A 40 -6.99 -6.88 8.82
N LEU A 41 -8.14 -6.67 9.48
CA LEU A 41 -9.25 -5.84 8.97
C LEU A 41 -8.81 -4.39 8.64
N TYR A 42 -7.51 -4.09 8.70
CA TYR A 42 -6.98 -2.75 8.47
C TYR A 42 -7.10 -2.45 6.98
N PRO A 43 -7.83 -1.39 6.64
CA PRO A 43 -7.91 -0.97 5.27
C PRO A 43 -6.52 -0.47 4.87
N ILE A 44 -6.21 -0.62 3.58
CA ILE A 44 -4.93 -0.35 2.93
C ILE A 44 -4.68 1.17 2.89
N TYR A 45 -4.56 1.78 4.05
CA TYR A 45 -4.44 3.23 4.23
C TYR A 45 -3.68 3.50 5.53
N ALA A 46 -2.51 2.88 5.68
CA ALA A 46 -1.61 3.19 6.80
C ALA A 46 -0.91 4.54 6.62
N VAL A 47 -1.45 5.47 5.81
CA VAL A 47 -0.90 6.82 5.65
C VAL A 47 -0.99 7.63 6.94
N THR A 48 -1.90 7.28 7.85
CA THR A 48 -1.90 7.80 9.23
C THR A 48 -0.81 7.18 10.10
N SER A 49 -0.28 6.01 9.72
CA SER A 49 0.78 5.30 10.42
C SER A 49 2.18 5.67 9.90
N THR A 50 2.26 6.40 8.78
CA THR A 50 3.49 6.95 8.22
C THR A 50 3.65 8.40 8.67
N LYS A 51 4.88 8.84 8.91
CA LYS A 51 5.19 10.26 9.14
C LYS A 51 5.13 11.04 7.83
N THR A 52 5.33 10.35 6.72
CA THR A 52 5.24 10.91 5.38
C THR A 52 3.81 10.83 4.86
N SER A 53 3.31 11.93 4.31
CA SER A 53 2.01 11.96 3.63
C SER A 53 2.02 11.13 2.35
N GLY A 54 0.94 10.41 2.08
CA GLY A 54 0.75 9.61 0.87
C GLY A 54 -0.74 9.33 0.62
N LEU A 55 -1.05 8.70 -0.51
CA LEU A 55 -2.38 8.21 -0.85
C LEU A 55 -2.64 6.83 -0.22
N LEU A 56 -1.67 5.94 -0.35
CA LEU A 56 -1.74 4.55 0.13
C LEU A 56 -0.44 4.19 0.81
N ALA A 57 -0.51 3.33 1.82
CA ALA A 57 0.65 2.78 2.49
C ALA A 57 0.43 1.30 2.80
N PHE A 58 1.40 0.48 2.41
CA PHE A 58 1.34 -0.98 2.49
C PHE A 58 2.47 -1.50 3.37
N PRO A 59 2.20 -2.44 4.29
CA PRO A 59 3.24 -3.01 5.15
C PRO A 59 4.16 -3.93 4.35
N TYR A 60 5.45 -3.64 4.37
CA TYR A 60 6.47 -4.37 3.62
C TYR A 60 7.75 -4.54 4.43
N LYS A 61 8.51 -5.56 4.07
CA LYS A 61 9.90 -5.72 4.47
C LYS A 61 10.80 -5.53 3.25
N CYS A 62 11.63 -4.49 3.28
CA CYS A 62 12.60 -4.15 2.24
C CYS A 62 14.00 -4.17 2.83
N GLU A 63 14.96 -4.83 2.18
CA GLU A 63 16.38 -4.81 2.57
C GLU A 63 16.62 -5.15 4.06
N GLY A 64 15.82 -6.08 4.61
CA GLY A 64 15.91 -6.50 6.02
C GLY A 64 15.18 -5.60 7.01
N LYS A 65 14.70 -4.42 6.60
CA LYS A 65 13.92 -3.49 7.43
C LYS A 65 12.42 -3.65 7.19
N THR A 66 11.65 -3.56 8.27
CA THR A 66 10.19 -3.51 8.22
C THR A 66 9.72 -2.06 8.20
N GLY A 67 8.69 -1.78 7.40
CA GLY A 67 8.17 -0.45 7.20
C GLY A 67 6.95 -0.45 6.29
N TYR A 68 6.76 0.66 5.59
CA TYR A 68 5.67 0.87 4.65
C TYR A 68 6.18 1.25 3.27
N ILE A 69 5.65 0.62 2.23
CA ILE A 69 5.68 1.19 0.87
C ILE A 69 4.58 2.23 0.80
N VAL A 70 4.94 3.49 0.51
CA VAL A 70 4.01 4.62 0.43
C VAL A 70 3.92 5.11 -1.00
N LEU A 71 2.69 5.24 -1.49
CA LEU A 71 2.33 5.74 -2.80
C LEU A 71 1.94 7.21 -2.70
N LYS A 72 2.59 8.10 -3.44
CA LYS A 72 2.34 9.54 -3.44
C LYS A 72 1.35 9.95 -4.53
N GLU A 73 0.72 11.13 -4.38
CA GLU A 73 -0.21 11.68 -5.39
C GLU A 73 0.40 11.87 -6.78
N ASN A 74 1.70 12.17 -6.83
CA ASN A 74 2.45 12.34 -8.07
C ASN A 74 2.94 11.01 -8.69
N GLY A 75 2.50 9.86 -8.16
CA GLY A 75 2.93 8.53 -8.62
C GLY A 75 4.26 8.04 -8.03
N GLU A 76 4.95 8.85 -7.23
CA GLU A 76 6.20 8.43 -6.59
C GLU A 76 5.96 7.31 -5.55
N VAL A 77 6.86 6.33 -5.55
CA VAL A 77 6.88 5.24 -4.57
C VAL A 77 8.08 5.40 -3.66
N ILE A 78 7.83 5.42 -2.36
CA ILE A 78 8.88 5.44 -1.33
C ILE A 78 8.71 4.25 -0.39
N PHE A 79 9.78 3.92 0.32
CA PHE A 79 9.76 3.08 1.50
C PHE A 79 10.05 3.96 2.72
N GLU A 80 9.20 3.89 3.73
CA GLU A 80 9.41 4.51 5.05
C GLU A 80 9.55 3.41 6.09
N ASP A 81 10.70 3.32 6.76
CA ASP A 81 10.86 2.40 7.90
C ASP A 81 10.18 2.96 9.17
N TYR A 82 10.01 2.13 10.20
CA TYR A 82 9.35 2.56 11.45
C TYR A 82 10.09 3.64 12.24
N GLU A 83 11.36 3.90 11.93
CA GLU A 83 12.11 5.02 12.50
C GLU A 83 11.76 6.35 11.78
N GLY A 84 11.16 6.26 10.59
CA GLY A 84 10.79 7.38 9.73
C GLY A 84 11.85 7.69 8.68
N ASN A 85 12.81 6.80 8.44
CA ASN A 85 13.77 6.97 7.35
C ASN A 85 13.08 6.67 6.02
N VAL A 86 13.23 7.58 5.06
CA VAL A 86 12.59 7.49 3.75
C VAL A 86 13.61 7.16 2.67
N LYS A 87 13.26 6.19 1.80
CA LYS A 87 14.02 5.82 0.61
C LYS A 87 13.11 5.86 -0.61
N ARG A 88 13.54 6.53 -1.67
CA ARG A 88 12.84 6.49 -2.96
C ARG A 88 13.01 5.12 -3.61
N MET A 89 11.89 4.52 -4.01
CA MET A 89 11.85 3.19 -4.63
C MET A 89 11.59 3.27 -6.13
N GLY A 90 10.85 4.28 -6.58
CA GLY A 90 10.57 4.48 -8.00
C GLY A 90 9.31 5.30 -8.20
N GLU A 91 8.57 4.98 -9.26
CA GLU A 91 7.36 5.67 -9.67
C GLU A 91 6.43 4.65 -10.34
N ILE A 92 5.12 4.73 -10.06
CA ILE A 92 4.10 4.03 -10.84
C ILE A 92 3.57 4.96 -11.93
N LYS A 93 3.38 4.44 -13.13
CA LYS A 93 2.75 5.12 -14.26
C LYS A 93 1.55 4.32 -14.73
#